data_AF-A0A2N7PQJ9-F1
#
_entry.id   AF-A0A2N7PQJ9-F1
#
_cell.length_a   1.000
_cell.length_b   1.000
_cell.length_c   1.000
_cell.angle_alpha   90.00
_cell.angle_beta   90.00
_cell.angle_gamma   90.00
#
_symmetry.space_group_name_H-M   'P 1'
#
loop_
_entity.id
_entity.type
_entity.pdbx_description
1 polymer ?
#
loop_
_entity_poly.entity_id
_entity_poly.type
_entity_poly.pdbx_seq_one_letter_code
_entity_poly.pdbx_strand_id
1 'polypeptide(L)'
;KIIKEEEKGTASLEKRIESAKNAVKYGFTVAFHFDPIIFYENAEKDYPQVLEKILNSIPLENIAWISLGTLRFPKDLKPIAENRFPQTKIYSQEFIEGLDGKKRYFVDLRKKLYYSFKKLIEETKDKIIYYFCMEGERMWKEILGENISSSLEVKTILDKVALKLCYGKTKMGGI
;
A
#
# COMPACT_ATOMS: atom_id res chain seq x y z
N LYS A 1 -8.70 11.93 -4.40
CA LYS A 1 -10.16 11.65 -4.40
C LYS A 1 -10.63 11.00 -3.09
N ILE A 2 -10.25 9.74 -2.84
CA ILE A 2 -10.70 8.93 -1.68
C ILE A 2 -10.58 9.65 -0.32
N ILE A 3 -9.43 10.24 -0.01
CA ILE A 3 -9.23 10.95 1.27
C ILE A 3 -10.31 12.02 1.51
N LYS A 4 -10.70 12.75 0.46
CA LYS A 4 -11.70 13.83 0.56
C LYS A 4 -13.13 13.30 0.72
N GLU A 5 -13.46 12.21 0.04
CA GLU A 5 -14.83 11.70 -0.07
C GLU A 5 -15.18 10.67 1.02
N GLU A 6 -14.21 9.81 1.39
CA GLU A 6 -14.44 8.60 2.18
C GLU A 6 -13.69 8.61 3.52
N GLU A 7 -12.53 9.27 3.65
CA GLU A 7 -11.73 9.30 4.89
C GLU A 7 -12.04 10.53 5.77
N LYS A 8 -13.32 10.74 6.08
CA LYS A 8 -13.79 11.90 6.84
C LYS A 8 -13.17 11.97 8.23
N GLY A 9 -12.76 13.17 8.65
CA GLY A 9 -12.13 13.39 9.95
C GLY A 9 -10.65 13.01 10.03
N THR A 10 -10.03 12.64 8.91
CA THR A 10 -8.59 12.31 8.84
C THR A 10 -7.75 13.47 8.28
N ALA A 11 -6.43 13.41 8.48
CA ALA A 11 -5.50 14.38 7.91
C ALA A 11 -5.44 14.31 6.38
N SER A 12 -5.20 15.44 5.71
CA SER A 12 -4.93 15.48 4.27
C SER A 12 -3.66 14.72 3.89
N LEU A 13 -3.52 14.36 2.61
CA LEU A 13 -2.32 13.68 2.12
C LEU A 13 -1.04 14.47 2.44
N GLU A 14 -1.07 15.79 2.22
CA GLU A 14 0.07 16.68 2.45
C GLU A 14 0.50 16.68 3.92
N LYS A 15 -0.46 16.68 4.85
CA LYS A 15 -0.17 16.62 6.29
C LYS A 15 0.41 15.26 6.70
N ARG A 16 -0.05 14.16 6.09
CA ARG A 16 0.52 12.82 6.34
C ARG A 16 1.96 12.73 5.86
N ILE A 17 2.25 13.22 4.65
CA ILE A 17 3.62 13.25 4.10
C ILE A 17 4.51 14.14 4.97
N GLU A 18 4.04 15.31 5.39
CA GLU A 18 4.82 16.19 6.27
C GLU A 18 5.08 15.55 7.64
N SER A 19 4.10 14.82 8.21
CA SER A 19 4.31 14.03 9.41
C SER A 19 5.37 12.94 9.21
N ALA A 20 5.38 12.26 8.06
CA ALA A 20 6.39 11.27 7.74
C ALA A 20 7.79 11.89 7.59
N LYS A 21 7.91 13.05 6.94
CA LYS A 21 9.16 13.82 6.87
C LYS A 21 9.69 14.18 8.25
N ASN A 22 8.81 14.65 9.14
CA ASN A 22 9.19 14.96 10.52
C ASN A 22 9.66 13.72 11.27
N ALA A 23 8.95 12.58 11.14
CA ALA A 23 9.40 11.33 11.74
C ALA A 23 10.81 10.95 11.25
N VAL A 24 11.06 11.03 9.95
CA VAL A 24 12.40 10.78 9.38
C VAL A 24 13.46 11.74 9.93
N LYS A 25 13.14 13.03 10.07
CA LYS A 25 14.04 14.03 10.68
C LYS A 25 14.42 13.68 12.12
N TYR A 26 13.51 13.07 12.88
CA TYR A 26 13.77 12.57 14.24
C TYR A 26 14.43 11.17 14.28
N GLY A 27 14.89 10.66 13.14
CA GLY A 27 15.64 9.40 13.04
C GLY A 27 14.77 8.16 12.86
N PHE A 28 13.44 8.30 12.83
CA PHE A 28 12.55 7.18 12.57
C PHE A 28 12.66 6.70 11.12
N THR A 29 12.33 5.43 10.93
CA THR A 29 12.05 4.88 9.60
C THR A 29 10.53 4.87 9.42
N VAL A 30 10.06 5.11 8.20
CA VAL A 30 8.64 5.14 7.86
C VAL A 30 8.29 4.00 6.90
N ALA A 31 7.02 3.63 6.89
CA ALA A 31 6.44 2.72 5.91
C ALA A 31 5.12 3.28 5.40
N PHE A 32 4.76 2.95 4.17
CA PHE A 32 3.53 3.44 3.54
C PHE A 32 2.61 2.28 3.19
N HIS A 33 1.32 2.46 3.48
CA HIS A 33 0.30 1.45 3.23
C HIS A 33 -0.77 2.03 2.30
N PHE A 34 -0.82 1.50 1.08
CA PHE A 34 -1.92 1.71 0.16
C PHE A 34 -2.94 0.61 0.41
N ASP A 35 -3.65 0.71 1.54
CA ASP A 35 -4.66 -0.27 1.93
C ASP A 35 -5.87 0.47 2.55
N PRO A 36 -7.00 0.60 1.82
CA PRO A 36 -7.27 0.03 0.51
C PRO A 36 -6.92 0.95 -0.68
N ILE A 37 -6.45 0.35 -1.77
CA ILE A 37 -6.56 0.89 -3.14
C ILE A 37 -8.00 0.65 -3.61
N ILE A 38 -8.72 1.74 -3.90
CA ILE A 38 -10.13 1.73 -4.30
C ILE A 38 -10.21 2.06 -5.79
N PHE A 39 -10.99 1.27 -6.53
CA PHE A 39 -11.20 1.55 -7.95
C PHE A 39 -12.14 2.74 -8.15
N TYR A 40 -11.76 3.62 -9.08
CA TYR A 40 -12.58 4.65 -9.70
C TYR A 40 -11.92 5.04 -11.03
N GLU A 41 -12.62 5.79 -11.87
CA GLU A 41 -12.23 6.11 -13.26
C GLU A 41 -10.75 6.53 -13.43
N ASN A 42 -10.21 7.36 -12.53
CA ASN A 42 -8.83 7.87 -12.59
C ASN A 42 -7.85 7.18 -11.61
N ALA A 43 -8.26 6.09 -10.95
CA ALA A 43 -7.46 5.47 -9.89
C ALA A 43 -6.05 5.05 -10.36
N GLU A 44 -5.94 4.51 -11.56
CA GLU A 44 -4.67 4.09 -12.17
C GLU A 44 -3.70 5.26 -12.42
N LYS A 45 -4.18 6.50 -12.46
CA LYS A 45 -3.33 7.68 -12.57
C LYS A 45 -3.07 8.29 -11.20
N ASP A 46 -4.12 8.46 -10.41
CA ASP A 46 -4.06 9.20 -9.15
C ASP A 46 -3.20 8.48 -8.10
N TYR A 47 -3.27 7.15 -8.03
CA TYR A 47 -2.53 6.40 -7.01
C TYR A 47 -1.00 6.37 -7.27
N PRO A 48 -0.51 6.12 -8.49
CA PRO A 48 0.92 6.27 -8.79
C PRO A 48 1.44 7.70 -8.52
N GLN A 49 0.63 8.74 -8.75
CA GLN A 49 1.02 10.11 -8.39
C GLN A 49 1.18 10.30 -6.88
N VAL A 50 0.40 9.59 -6.05
CA VAL A 50 0.61 9.59 -4.59
C VAL A 50 1.94 8.91 -4.24
N LEU A 51 2.25 7.76 -4.87
CA LEU A 51 3.53 7.08 -4.67
C LEU A 51 4.70 7.96 -5.10
N GLU A 52 4.63 8.57 -6.28
CA GLU A 52 5.66 9.51 -6.77
C GLU A 52 5.90 10.66 -5.80
N LYS A 53 4.85 11.28 -5.27
CA LYS A 53 4.97 12.32 -4.23
C LYS A 53 5.69 11.81 -2.99
N ILE A 54 5.40 10.60 -2.53
CA ILE A 54 6.06 9.99 -1.36
C ILE A 54 7.55 9.78 -1.66
N LEU A 55 7.88 9.14 -2.79
CA LEU A 55 9.25 8.84 -3.21
C LEU A 55 10.09 10.10 -3.40
N ASN A 56 9.48 11.20 -3.86
CA ASN A 56 10.15 12.50 -4.00
C ASN A 56 10.27 13.28 -2.68
N SER A 57 9.47 12.94 -1.67
CA SER A 57 9.43 13.70 -0.40
C SER A 57 10.23 13.04 0.72
N ILE A 58 10.49 11.74 0.62
CA ILE A 58 11.09 10.93 1.69
C ILE A 58 12.36 10.27 1.14
N PRO A 59 13.52 10.40 1.82
CA PRO A 59 14.73 9.66 1.45
C PRO A 59 14.44 8.15 1.40
N LEU A 60 14.80 7.50 0.30
CA LEU A 60 14.40 6.11 0.03
C LEU A 60 14.95 5.13 1.07
N GLU A 61 16.14 5.40 1.60
CA GLU A 61 16.81 4.66 2.67
C GLU A 61 16.07 4.73 4.02
N ASN A 62 15.16 5.69 4.19
CA ASN A 62 14.30 5.84 5.36
C ASN A 62 12.92 5.20 5.16
N ILE A 63 12.63 4.63 3.99
CA ILE A 63 11.41 3.88 3.72
C ILE A 63 11.68 2.40 3.96
N ALA A 64 11.03 1.81 4.98
CA ALA A 64 11.17 0.38 5.25
C ALA A 64 10.56 -0.46 4.12
N TRP A 65 9.30 -0.16 3.81
CA TRP A 65 8.55 -0.84 2.76
C TRP A 65 7.33 -0.03 2.34
N ILE A 66 6.78 -0.42 1.21
CA ILE A 66 5.50 0.07 0.71
C ILE A 66 4.60 -1.13 0.46
N SER A 67 3.43 -1.14 1.11
CA SER A 67 2.44 -2.21 0.92
C SER A 67 1.32 -1.76 0.00
N LEU A 68 0.88 -2.66 -0.87
CA LEU A 68 -0.22 -2.45 -1.80
C LEU A 68 -1.34 -3.46 -1.51
N GLY A 69 -2.56 -2.99 -1.30
CA GLY A 69 -3.72 -3.85 -1.07
C GLY A 69 -4.98 -3.21 -1.61
N THR A 70 -5.66 -3.87 -2.53
CA THR A 70 -6.98 -3.41 -2.99
C THR A 70 -8.07 -3.66 -1.94
N LEU A 71 -9.17 -2.92 -2.06
CA LEU A 71 -10.31 -3.05 -1.15
C LEU A 71 -10.76 -4.51 -1.02
N ARG A 72 -10.81 -4.95 0.24
CA ARG A 72 -11.37 -6.24 0.65
C ARG A 72 -12.15 -6.07 1.94
N PHE A 73 -13.24 -6.81 2.09
CA PHE A 73 -14.08 -6.68 3.28
C PHE A 73 -14.89 -7.96 3.58
N PRO A 74 -15.22 -8.23 4.85
CA PRO A 74 -16.22 -9.25 5.20
C PRO A 74 -17.58 -8.90 4.59
N LYS A 75 -18.35 -9.89 4.13
CA LYS A 75 -19.62 -9.66 3.40
C LYS A 75 -20.58 -8.74 4.16
N ASP A 76 -20.71 -8.95 5.46
CA ASP A 76 -21.65 -8.22 6.32
C ASP A 76 -21.25 -6.75 6.52
N LEU A 77 -20.02 -6.36 6.18
CA LEU A 77 -19.56 -4.99 6.35
C LEU A 77 -20.29 -4.03 5.39
N LYS A 78 -20.59 -4.46 4.17
CA LYS A 78 -21.23 -3.60 3.15
C LYS A 78 -22.56 -3.00 3.63
N PRO A 79 -23.58 -3.80 4.04
CA PRO A 79 -24.85 -3.22 4.47
C PRO A 79 -24.71 -2.34 5.73
N ILE A 80 -23.81 -2.70 6.65
CA ILE A 80 -23.53 -1.88 7.85
C ILE A 80 -22.93 -0.53 7.45
N ALA A 81 -21.95 -0.54 6.55
CA ALA A 81 -21.26 0.65 6.10
C ALA A 81 -22.18 1.56 5.27
N GLU A 82 -22.99 1.01 4.36
CA GLU A 82 -23.96 1.76 3.58
C GLU A 82 -25.07 2.35 4.45
N ASN A 83 -25.51 1.66 5.51
CA ASN A 83 -26.46 2.23 6.47
C ASN A 83 -25.85 3.40 7.28
N ARG A 84 -24.60 3.28 7.72
CA ARG A 84 -23.91 4.33 8.49
C ARG A 84 -23.45 5.50 7.63
N PHE A 85 -23.09 5.23 6.38
CA PHE A 85 -22.56 6.19 5.42
C PHE A 85 -23.30 6.05 4.07
N PRO A 86 -24.56 6.50 3.96
CA PRO A 86 -25.39 6.28 2.77
C PRO A 86 -24.84 6.87 1.46
N GLN A 87 -23.86 7.76 1.56
CA GLN A 87 -23.22 8.41 0.41
C GLN A 87 -21.91 7.72 -0.01
N THR A 88 -21.47 6.66 0.69
CA THR A 88 -20.23 5.95 0.35
C THR A 88 -20.36 5.27 -1.00
N LYS A 89 -19.29 5.33 -1.81
CA LYS A 89 -19.24 4.72 -3.15
C LYS A 89 -18.19 3.62 -3.26
N ILE A 90 -17.49 3.31 -2.17
CA ILE A 90 -16.42 2.30 -2.18
C ILE A 90 -16.94 0.88 -2.46
N TYR A 91 -18.24 0.64 -2.29
CA TYR A 91 -18.91 -0.65 -2.53
C TYR A 91 -19.71 -0.71 -3.84
N SER A 92 -19.57 0.30 -4.72
CA SER A 92 -20.36 0.40 -5.96
C SER A 92 -19.87 -0.48 -7.10
N GLN A 93 -18.71 -1.11 -6.98
CA GLN A 93 -18.20 -2.07 -7.96
C GLN A 93 -18.77 -3.47 -7.74
N GLU A 94 -18.54 -4.35 -8.70
CA GLU A 94 -18.76 -5.78 -8.53
C GLU A 94 -17.66 -6.41 -7.67
N PHE A 95 -18.07 -7.27 -6.74
CA PHE A 95 -17.16 -7.98 -5.84
C PHE A 95 -17.38 -9.49 -5.88
N ILE A 96 -16.29 -10.21 -6.11
CA ILE A 96 -16.23 -11.66 -5.98
C ILE A 96 -15.89 -12.04 -4.54
N GLU A 97 -16.32 -13.22 -4.14
CA GLU A 97 -15.93 -13.80 -2.86
C GLU A 97 -14.62 -14.57 -3.02
N GLY A 98 -13.63 -14.24 -2.19
CA GLY A 98 -12.39 -14.99 -2.09
C GLY A 98 -12.53 -16.22 -1.21
N LEU A 99 -11.55 -17.13 -1.32
CA LEU A 99 -11.45 -18.33 -0.46
C LEU A 99 -11.35 -18.01 1.03
N ASP A 100 -10.96 -16.78 1.38
CA ASP A 100 -10.92 -16.26 2.75
C ASP A 100 -12.26 -15.69 3.24
N GLY A 101 -13.35 -15.90 2.49
CA GLY A 101 -14.71 -15.43 2.81
C GLY A 101 -14.93 -13.92 2.63
N LYS A 102 -13.92 -13.18 2.19
CA LYS A 102 -14.00 -11.72 2.00
C LYS A 102 -14.31 -11.38 0.56
N LYS A 103 -15.06 -10.29 0.37
CA LYS A 103 -15.33 -9.67 -0.92
C LYS A 103 -14.10 -8.94 -1.45
N ARG A 104 -13.82 -9.07 -2.75
CA ARG A 104 -12.70 -8.43 -3.48
C ARG A 104 -13.13 -8.03 -4.88
N TYR A 105 -12.46 -7.05 -5.47
CA TYR A 105 -12.60 -6.79 -6.90
C TYR A 105 -12.23 -8.03 -7.73
N PHE A 106 -12.82 -8.14 -8.92
CA PHE A 106 -12.41 -9.13 -9.91
C PHE A 106 -10.90 -9.01 -10.21
N VAL A 107 -10.24 -10.14 -10.46
CA VAL A 107 -8.77 -10.20 -10.51
C VAL A 107 -8.17 -9.24 -11.54
N ASP A 108 -8.81 -9.06 -12.69
CA ASP A 108 -8.32 -8.19 -13.75
C ASP A 108 -8.34 -6.71 -13.34
N LEU A 109 -9.33 -6.30 -12.55
CA LEU A 109 -9.39 -4.94 -12.01
C LEU A 109 -8.27 -4.69 -11.00
N ARG A 110 -7.99 -5.67 -10.13
CA ARG A 110 -6.89 -5.60 -9.16
C ARG A 110 -5.54 -5.54 -9.87
N LYS A 111 -5.34 -6.40 -10.87
CA LYS A 111 -4.15 -6.37 -11.73
C LYS A 111 -3.94 -5.03 -12.36
N LYS A 112 -4.99 -4.47 -12.98
CA LYS A 112 -4.94 -3.16 -13.65
C LYS A 112 -4.46 -2.07 -12.69
N LEU A 113 -5.02 -2.04 -11.48
CA LEU A 113 -4.61 -1.10 -10.44
C LEU A 113 -3.15 -1.29 -10.03
N TYR A 114 -2.70 -2.51 -9.77
CA TYR A 114 -1.32 -2.75 -9.37
C TYR A 114 -0.32 -2.48 -10.50
N TYR A 115 -0.66 -2.84 -11.75
CA TYR A 115 0.19 -2.56 -12.92
C TYR A 115 0.46 -1.07 -13.10
N SER A 116 -0.47 -0.20 -12.70
CA SER A 116 -0.27 1.26 -12.78
C SER A 116 0.93 1.77 -11.96
N PHE A 117 1.34 1.05 -10.92
CA PHE A 117 2.52 1.38 -10.11
C PHE A 117 3.82 0.81 -10.68
N LYS A 118 3.75 -0.10 -11.65
CA LYS A 118 4.88 -0.96 -12.05
C LYS A 118 6.13 -0.17 -12.40
N LYS A 119 5.98 0.94 -13.13
CA LYS A 119 7.12 1.80 -13.50
C LYS A 119 7.89 2.29 -12.26
N LEU A 120 7.20 2.89 -11.29
CA LEU A 120 7.80 3.43 -10.06
C LEU A 120 8.41 2.32 -9.19
N ILE A 121 7.76 1.16 -9.15
CA ILE A 121 8.27 -0.03 -8.45
C ILE A 121 9.60 -0.45 -9.08
N GLU A 122 9.66 -0.65 -10.40
CA GLU A 122 10.87 -1.07 -11.09
C GLU A 122 12.02 -0.07 -10.95
N GLU A 123 11.72 1.24 -10.95
CA GLU A 123 12.71 2.32 -10.77
C GLU A 123 13.32 2.35 -9.35
N THR A 124 12.64 1.75 -8.36
CA THR A 124 13.04 1.83 -6.95
C THR A 124 13.21 0.48 -6.25
N LYS A 125 13.03 -0.64 -6.95
CA LYS A 125 13.03 -2.00 -6.38
C LYS A 125 14.31 -2.39 -5.66
N ASP A 126 15.46 -1.85 -6.09
CA ASP A 126 16.75 -2.14 -5.45
C ASP A 126 16.94 -1.41 -4.12
N LYS A 127 16.05 -0.44 -3.82
CA LYS A 127 16.14 0.42 -2.63
C LYS A 127 14.97 0.20 -1.67
N ILE A 128 13.79 -0.09 -2.20
CA ILE A 128 12.54 -0.19 -1.43
C ILE A 128 11.93 -1.58 -1.63
N ILE A 129 11.51 -2.18 -0.52
CA ILE A 129 10.70 -3.38 -0.55
C ILE A 129 9.24 -3.03 -0.80
N TYR A 130 8.67 -3.65 -1.83
CA TYR A 130 7.24 -3.64 -2.11
C TYR A 130 6.63 -4.98 -1.77
N TYR A 131 5.43 -4.99 -1.20
CA TYR A 131 4.70 -6.22 -0.93
C TYR A 131 3.20 -6.05 -1.07
N PHE A 132 2.49 -7.15 -1.30
CA PHE A 132 1.03 -7.14 -1.32
C PHE A 132 0.39 -7.53 0.01
N CYS A 133 -0.66 -6.80 0.40
CA CYS A 133 -1.49 -7.17 1.55
C CYS A 133 -2.65 -8.07 1.10
N MET A 134 -2.54 -9.38 1.41
CA MET A 134 -3.58 -10.40 1.13
C MET A 134 -3.87 -10.66 -0.37
N GLU A 135 -2.81 -10.70 -1.19
CA GLU A 135 -2.84 -11.18 -2.58
C GLU A 135 -2.24 -12.58 -2.74
N GLY A 136 -2.68 -13.29 -3.79
CA GLY A 136 -2.17 -14.61 -4.14
C GLY A 136 -0.90 -14.55 -5.00
N GLU A 137 -0.18 -15.68 -5.08
CA GLU A 137 1.09 -15.85 -5.78
C GLU A 137 1.08 -15.32 -7.22
N ARG A 138 -0.03 -15.49 -7.94
CA ARG A 138 -0.18 -14.96 -9.30
C ARG A 138 0.09 -13.45 -9.38
N MET A 139 -0.36 -12.66 -8.40
CA MET A 139 -0.15 -11.20 -8.43
C MET A 139 1.30 -10.85 -8.12
N TRP A 140 1.90 -11.56 -7.17
CA TRP A 140 3.32 -11.42 -6.85
C TRP A 140 4.20 -11.64 -8.08
N LYS A 141 3.97 -12.74 -8.80
CA LYS A 141 4.76 -13.08 -9.99
C LYS A 141 4.55 -12.08 -11.14
N GLU A 142 3.31 -11.70 -11.44
CA GLU A 142 3.02 -10.85 -12.59
C GLU A 142 3.42 -9.37 -12.38
N ILE A 143 3.26 -8.86 -11.15
CA ILE A 143 3.48 -7.44 -10.85
C ILE A 143 4.88 -7.19 -10.29
N LEU A 144 5.30 -7.97 -9.29
CA LEU A 144 6.58 -7.78 -8.59
C LEU A 144 7.69 -8.69 -9.11
N GLY A 145 7.38 -9.69 -9.94
CA GLY A 145 8.37 -10.66 -10.42
C GLY A 145 8.80 -11.69 -9.36
N GLU A 146 8.11 -11.72 -8.22
CA GLU A 146 8.47 -12.53 -7.05
C GLU A 146 7.57 -13.77 -6.94
N ASN A 147 8.13 -14.90 -6.49
CA ASN A 147 7.36 -16.13 -6.25
C ASN A 147 7.06 -16.26 -4.76
N ILE A 148 6.16 -15.41 -4.24
CA ILE A 148 5.74 -15.43 -2.84
C ILE A 148 4.40 -16.15 -2.69
N SER A 149 4.37 -17.16 -1.84
CA SER A 149 3.24 -18.07 -1.66
C SER A 149 2.65 -18.05 -0.25
N SER A 150 3.35 -17.47 0.73
CA SER A 150 2.92 -17.49 2.14
C SER A 150 3.17 -16.19 2.89
N SER A 151 2.40 -15.95 3.95
CA SER A 151 2.62 -14.83 4.87
C SER A 151 3.95 -14.94 5.63
N LEU A 152 4.48 -16.16 5.80
CA LEU A 152 5.77 -16.40 6.44
C LEU A 152 6.94 -15.89 5.59
N GLU A 153 6.86 -16.04 4.27
CA GLU A 153 7.86 -15.49 3.35
C GLU A 153 7.83 -13.95 3.38
N VAL A 154 6.63 -13.34 3.35
CA VAL A 154 6.49 -11.88 3.51
C VAL A 154 7.10 -11.43 4.84
N LYS A 155 6.75 -12.09 5.95
CA LYS A 155 7.34 -11.81 7.28
C LYS A 155 8.87 -11.87 7.22
N THR A 156 9.43 -12.90 6.60
CA THR A 156 10.88 -13.09 6.51
C THR A 156 11.55 -11.94 5.74
N ILE A 157 10.92 -11.43 4.68
CA ILE A 157 11.41 -10.27 3.93
C ILE A 157 11.39 -9.02 4.82
N LEU A 158 10.27 -8.76 5.50
CA LEU A 158 10.12 -7.57 6.36
C LEU A 158 11.05 -7.62 7.58
N ASP A 159 11.27 -8.80 8.18
CA ASP A 159 12.22 -9.00 9.27
C ASP A 159 13.65 -8.66 8.83
N LYS A 160 14.07 -9.10 7.63
CA LYS A 160 15.39 -8.76 7.08
C LYS A 160 15.57 -7.24 6.91
N VAL A 161 14.54 -6.56 6.43
CA VAL A 161 14.53 -5.10 6.29
C VAL A 161 14.66 -4.43 7.66
N ALA A 162 13.86 -4.86 8.63
CA ALA A 162 13.90 -4.32 9.98
C ALA A 162 15.29 -4.50 10.62
N LEU A 163 15.88 -5.70 10.52
CA LEU A 163 17.24 -5.97 10.99
C LEU A 163 18.27 -5.04 10.33
N LYS A 164 18.22 -4.88 9.00
CA LYS A 164 19.13 -3.98 8.26
C LYS A 164 19.00 -2.54 8.74
N LEU A 165 17.78 -2.05 8.98
CA LEU A 165 17.55 -0.66 9.40
C LEU A 165 17.93 -0.41 10.86
N CYS A 166 17.67 -1.36 11.75
CA CYS A 166 18.01 -1.26 13.17
C CYS A 166 19.52 -1.36 13.41
N TYR A 167 20.21 -2.26 12.72
CA TYR A 167 21.64 -2.53 12.97
C TYR A 167 22.59 -1.92 11.93
N GLY A 168 22.09 -1.48 10.78
CA GLY A 168 22.90 -0.83 9.73
C GLY A 168 23.21 0.64 10.00
N LYS A 169 22.37 1.34 10.78
CA LYS A 169 22.58 2.75 11.13
C LYS A 169 23.70 2.98 12.16
N THR A 170 24.10 1.94 12.90
CA THR A 170 25.08 2.03 14.00
C THR A 170 26.53 2.28 13.54
N LYS A 171 26.81 2.25 12.22
CA LYS A 171 28.17 2.48 11.69
C LYS A 171 28.46 3.92 11.20
N MET A 172 27.51 4.85 11.26
CA MET A 172 27.73 6.25 10.81
C MET A 172 27.48 7.33 11.88
N GLY A 173 27.33 6.95 13.15
CA GLY A 173 27.04 7.87 14.25
C GLY A 173 28.19 8.03 15.27
N GLY A 174 29.44 7.83 14.85
CA GLY A 174 30.61 8.05 15.69
C GLY A 174 31.37 9.30 15.27
N ILE A 175 31.00 10.45 15.85
CA ILE A 175 31.90 11.57 16.16
C ILE A 175 31.49 12.08 17.55
#